data_AF-A0A0K0DIT3-F1
#
_entry.id   AF-A0A0K0DIT3-F1
#
_cell.length_a   1.000
_cell.length_b   1.000
_cell.length_c   1.000
_cell.angle_alpha   90.00
_cell.angle_beta   90.00
_cell.angle_gamma   90.00
#
_symmetry.space_group_name_H-M   'P 1'
#
loop_
_entity.id
_entity.type
_entity.pdbx_description
1 polymer ?
#
loop_
_entity_poly.entity_id
_entity_poly.type
_entity_poly.pdbx_seq_one_letter_code
_entity_poly.pdbx_strand_id
1 'polypeptide(L)'
;MTDTDPSANFSDPEALESPLDQLHSRHRKEKKALKGSEKTLSMKKSAKSGNKQRQKEVNAEIERLENELAARHEKEIAELRSQVSLIANTKEMEHSFYKQIEVSSRTKKKQVAFIILKNRCFIHFFTLSFCFLLG
;
A
#
# COMPACT_ATOMS: atom_id res chain seq x y z
N MET A 1 28.98 9.49 37.02
CA MET A 1 27.66 10.02 36.63
C MET A 1 27.75 10.53 35.21
N THR A 2 27.09 9.85 34.27
CA THR A 2 26.85 10.38 32.92
C THR A 2 25.36 10.37 32.73
N ASP A 3 24.76 11.53 32.95
CA ASP A 3 23.35 11.80 32.69
C ASP A 3 23.12 11.64 31.19
N THR A 4 22.47 10.54 30.81
CA THR A 4 22.00 10.34 29.44
C THR A 4 20.50 10.60 29.47
N ASP A 5 20.13 11.78 29.00
CA ASP A 5 18.74 12.21 28.84
C ASP A 5 17.92 11.14 28.10
N PRO A 6 16.81 10.64 28.65
CA PRO A 6 15.89 9.78 27.90
C PRO A 6 14.96 10.66 27.04
N SER A 7 15.53 11.48 26.17
CA SER A 7 14.79 12.11 25.08
C SER A 7 14.87 11.19 23.87
N ALA A 8 13.93 10.26 23.72
CA ALA A 8 13.54 9.73 22.41
C ALA A 8 12.29 8.85 22.47
N ASN A 9 11.30 9.26 21.68
CA ASN A 9 10.23 8.48 21.08
C ASN A 9 9.13 7.91 21.99
N PHE A 10 8.31 8.80 22.53
CA PHE A 10 6.89 8.53 22.68
C PHE A 10 6.27 8.49 21.27
N SER A 11 6.37 7.35 20.60
CA SER A 11 5.72 7.14 19.30
C SER A 11 4.23 6.97 19.55
N ASP A 12 3.47 7.91 19.02
CA ASP A 12 2.02 7.94 18.93
C ASP A 12 1.44 6.55 18.60
N PRO A 13 0.59 5.93 19.45
CA PRO A 13 0.13 4.56 19.29
C PRO A 13 -0.85 4.34 18.11
N GLU A 14 -1.10 5.33 17.26
CA GLU A 14 -1.96 5.24 16.08
C GLU A 14 -1.26 5.39 14.73
N ALA A 15 0.07 5.25 14.68
CA ALA A 15 0.75 5.06 13.41
C ALA A 15 0.36 3.67 12.85
N LEU A 16 -0.68 3.63 12.02
CA LEU A 16 -1.05 2.49 11.17
C LEU A 16 0.20 2.01 10.44
N GLU A 17 0.84 0.99 11.00
CA GLU A 17 2.15 0.49 10.59
C GLU A 17 2.05 0.08 9.12
N SER A 18 2.75 0.82 8.24
CA SER A 18 2.67 0.61 6.80
C SER A 18 3.02 -0.85 6.50
N PRO A 19 2.38 -1.50 5.51
CA PRO A 19 2.69 -2.90 5.16
C PRO A 19 4.19 -3.18 4.98
N LEU A 20 4.94 -2.16 4.54
CA LEU A 20 6.40 -2.21 4.42
C LEU A 20 7.11 -2.27 5.79
N ASP A 21 6.63 -1.53 6.79
CA ASP A 21 7.22 -1.46 8.13
C ASP A 21 7.01 -2.77 8.89
N GLN A 22 5.83 -3.38 8.73
CA GLN A 22 5.53 -4.71 9.28
C GLN A 22 6.49 -5.77 8.68
N LEU A 23 6.76 -5.69 7.38
CA LEU A 23 7.72 -6.57 6.71
C LEU A 23 9.13 -6.38 7.26
N HIS A 24 9.59 -5.13 7.41
CA HIS A 24 10.89 -4.84 7.99
C HIS A 24 11.03 -5.34 9.43
N SER A 25 9.96 -5.28 10.23
CA SER A 25 9.92 -5.84 11.58
C SER A 25 10.10 -7.37 11.57
N ARG A 26 9.45 -8.07 10.63
CA ARG A 26 9.65 -9.52 10.43
C ARG A 26 11.07 -9.85 10.01
N HIS A 27 11.64 -9.14 9.04
CA HIS A 27 13.03 -9.33 8.60
C HIS A 27 14.04 -9.15 9.74
N ARG A 28 13.82 -8.18 10.63
CA ARG A 28 14.65 -7.99 11.84
C ARG A 28 14.57 -9.19 12.78
N LYS A 29 13.38 -9.77 12.98
CA LYS A 29 13.19 -10.97 13.82
C LYS A 29 13.88 -12.18 13.20
N GLU A 30 13.73 -12.40 11.88
CA GLU A 30 14.35 -13.51 11.17
C GLU A 30 15.88 -13.42 11.14
N LYS A 31 16.43 -12.23 10.91
CA LYS A 31 17.88 -12.00 10.97
C LYS A 31 18.46 -12.29 12.37
N LYS A 32 17.72 -11.94 13.43
CA LYS A 32 18.08 -12.28 14.81
C LYS A 32 17.97 -13.79 15.06
N ALA A 33 16.90 -14.42 14.58
CA ALA A 33 16.69 -15.85 14.70
C ALA A 33 17.78 -16.66 13.99
N LEU A 34 18.25 -16.24 12.81
CA LEU A 34 19.33 -16.91 12.09
C LEU A 34 20.67 -16.79 12.84
N LYS A 35 21.00 -15.58 13.31
CA LYS A 35 22.23 -15.32 14.09
C LYS A 35 22.24 -16.02 15.46
N GLY A 36 21.06 -16.11 16.08
CA GLY A 36 20.85 -16.82 17.35
C GLY A 36 20.50 -18.30 17.18
N SER A 37 20.37 -18.80 15.95
CA SER A 37 19.97 -20.18 15.71
C SER A 37 21.01 -21.11 16.29
N GLU A 38 20.53 -22.18 16.94
CA GLU A 38 21.40 -23.18 17.52
C GLU A 38 22.36 -23.75 16.47
N LYS A 39 21.95 -23.82 15.20
CA LYS A 39 22.79 -24.23 14.07
C LYS A 39 24.01 -23.31 13.87
N THR A 40 23.81 -21.99 13.73
CA THR A 40 24.95 -21.07 13.50
C THR A 40 25.84 -20.96 14.74
N LEU A 41 25.25 -20.98 15.94
CA LEU A 41 26.00 -20.99 17.19
C LEU A 41 26.80 -22.28 17.39
N SER A 42 26.22 -23.44 17.09
CA SER A 42 26.87 -24.75 17.17
C SER A 42 28.01 -24.86 16.17
N MET A 43 27.81 -24.43 14.93
CA MET A 43 28.87 -24.36 13.91
C MET A 43 30.04 -23.48 14.38
N LYS A 44 29.77 -22.26 14.87
CA LYS A 44 30.81 -21.36 15.41
C LYS A 44 31.54 -21.98 16.60
N LYS A 45 30.82 -22.61 17.53
CA LYS A 45 31.43 -23.27 18.69
C LYS A 45 32.32 -24.45 18.29
N SER A 46 31.85 -25.29 17.36
CA SER A 46 32.60 -26.45 16.86
C SER A 46 33.86 -26.06 16.08
N ALA A 47 33.85 -24.90 15.42
CA ALA A 47 35.01 -24.39 14.69
C ALA A 47 36.03 -23.70 15.60
N LYS A 48 35.58 -23.08 16.70
CA LYS A 48 36.43 -22.28 17.60
C LYS A 48 37.51 -23.10 18.31
N SER A 49 37.28 -24.41 18.51
CA SER A 49 38.26 -25.34 19.07
C SER A 49 39.06 -26.13 18.02
N GLY A 50 38.94 -25.80 16.72
CA GLY A 50 39.56 -26.57 15.62
C GLY A 50 40.55 -25.80 14.73
N ASN A 51 41.12 -26.52 13.76
CA ASN A 51 42.03 -26.04 12.71
C ASN A 51 41.52 -24.74 12.05
N LYS A 52 42.43 -23.78 11.82
CA LYS A 52 42.18 -22.46 11.18
C LYS A 52 41.43 -22.58 9.84
N GLN A 53 41.65 -23.66 9.10
CA GLN A 53 40.94 -23.95 7.86
C GLN A 53 39.43 -24.14 8.08
N ARG A 54 39.05 -24.94 9.07
CA ARG A 54 37.64 -25.22 9.43
C ARG A 54 36.91 -23.97 9.93
N GLN A 55 37.62 -23.05 10.59
CA GLN A 55 37.06 -21.76 10.99
C GLN A 55 36.70 -20.88 9.80
N LYS A 56 37.56 -20.84 8.77
CA LYS A 56 37.28 -20.10 7.55
C LYS A 56 36.07 -20.68 6.80
N GLU A 57 36.01 -22.00 6.67
CA GLU A 57 34.89 -22.68 6.00
C GLU A 57 33.56 -22.45 6.72
N VAL A 58 33.56 -22.56 8.06
CA VAL A 58 32.35 -22.29 8.85
C VAL A 58 31.93 -20.82 8.77
N ASN A 59 32.88 -19.89 8.80
CA ASN A 59 32.55 -18.46 8.64
C ASN A 59 32.00 -18.16 7.24
N ALA A 60 32.58 -18.75 6.20
CA ALA A 60 32.10 -18.61 4.82
C ALA A 60 30.69 -19.18 4.65
N GLU A 61 30.38 -20.33 5.27
CA GLU A 61 29.03 -20.89 5.22
C GLU A 61 28.02 -20.02 5.98
N ILE A 62 28.41 -19.41 7.10
CA ILE A 62 27.54 -18.48 7.83
C ILE A 62 27.28 -17.22 7.01
N GLU A 63 28.31 -16.68 6.34
CA GLU A 63 28.16 -15.55 5.42
C GLU A 63 27.24 -15.92 4.24
N ARG A 64 27.38 -17.12 3.68
CA ARG A 64 26.50 -17.63 2.63
C ARG A 64 25.03 -17.65 3.09
N LEU A 65 24.76 -18.17 4.29
CA LEU A 65 23.41 -18.21 4.87
C LEU A 65 22.83 -16.81 5.13
N GLU A 66 23.65 -15.86 5.59
CA GLU A 66 23.22 -14.48 5.80
C GLU A 66 22.92 -13.77 4.48
N ASN A 67 23.72 -14.00 3.44
CA ASN A 67 23.50 -13.44 2.11
C ASN A 67 22.26 -14.03 1.43
N GLU A 68 22.02 -15.33 1.57
CA GLU A 68 20.82 -15.99 1.04
C GLU A 68 19.54 -15.46 1.69
N LEU A 69 19.58 -15.18 3.00
CA LEU A 69 18.46 -14.55 3.70
C LEU A 69 18.25 -13.11 3.22
N ALA A 70 19.34 -12.32 3.10
CA ALA A 70 19.26 -10.95 2.61
C ALA A 70 18.68 -10.86 1.18
N ALA A 71 19.10 -11.77 0.29
CA ALA A 71 18.58 -11.84 -1.07
C ALA A 71 17.08 -12.18 -1.12
N ARG A 72 16.58 -13.01 -0.19
CA ARG A 72 15.14 -13.27 -0.05
C ARG A 72 14.39 -12.04 0.44
N HIS A 73 14.92 -11.37 1.46
CA HIS A 73 14.33 -10.13 1.98
C HIS A 73 14.24 -9.03 0.92
N GLU A 74 15.28 -8.87 0.09
CA GLU A 74 15.27 -7.92 -1.03
C GLU A 74 14.21 -8.24 -2.08
N LYS A 75 14.05 -9.53 -2.43
CA LYS A 75 12.99 -9.97 -3.35
C LYS A 75 11.60 -9.70 -2.80
N GLU A 76 11.35 -10.00 -1.53
CA GLU A 76 10.07 -9.73 -0.87
C GLU A 76 9.75 -8.23 -0.84
N ILE A 77 10.75 -7.37 -0.59
CA ILE A 77 10.58 -5.91 -0.63
C ILE A 77 10.25 -5.46 -2.06
N ALA A 78 10.94 -5.97 -3.06
CA ALA A 78 10.68 -5.64 -4.47
C ALA A 78 9.27 -6.06 -4.90
N GLU A 79 8.85 -7.27 -4.50
CA GLU A 79 7.51 -7.78 -4.76
C GLU A 79 6.43 -6.93 -4.08
N LEU A 80 6.59 -6.60 -2.80
CA LEU A 80 5.65 -5.75 -2.08
C LEU A 80 5.57 -4.34 -2.67
N ARG A 81 6.70 -3.75 -3.09
CA ARG A 81 6.69 -2.46 -3.80
C ARG A 81 5.90 -2.54 -5.10
N SER A 82 6.08 -3.61 -5.88
CA SER A 82 5.31 -3.84 -7.10
C SER A 82 3.81 -3.98 -6.80
N GLN A 83 3.43 -4.80 -5.82
CA GLN A 83 2.02 -4.98 -5.42
C GLN A 83 1.38 -3.67 -4.95
N VAL A 84 2.09 -2.87 -4.14
CA VAL A 84 1.59 -1.56 -3.69
C VAL A 84 1.36 -0.63 -4.88
N SER A 85 2.27 -0.63 -5.88
CA SER A 85 2.09 0.17 -7.10
C SER A 85 0.88 -0.27 -7.92
N LEU A 86 0.63 -1.59 -8.03
CA LEU A 86 -0.53 -2.13 -8.74
C LEU A 86 -1.83 -1.73 -8.06
N ILE A 87 -1.89 -1.84 -6.73
CA ILE A 87 -3.07 -1.46 -5.93
C ILE A 87 -3.33 0.05 -6.03
N ALA A 88 -2.29 0.89 -6.09
CA ALA A 88 -2.46 2.32 -6.32
C ALA A 88 -3.13 2.59 -7.68
N ASN A 89 -2.64 1.94 -8.74
CA ASN A 89 -3.19 2.09 -10.09
C ASN A 89 -4.66 1.61 -10.19
N THR A 90 -5.03 0.52 -9.51
CA THR A 90 -6.43 0.06 -9.54
C THR A 90 -7.38 1.02 -8.84
N LYS A 91 -6.96 1.59 -7.70
CA LYS A 91 -7.76 2.60 -6.98
C LYS A 91 -7.97 3.87 -7.81
N GLU A 92 -6.96 4.31 -8.56
CA GLU A 92 -7.10 5.45 -9.47
C GLU A 92 -8.10 5.17 -10.60
N MET A 93 -8.03 3.98 -11.21
CA MET A 93 -9.00 3.56 -12.22
C MET A 93 -10.43 3.52 -11.67
N GLU A 94 -10.64 2.91 -10.49
CA GLU A 94 -11.95 2.88 -9.84
C GLU A 94 -12.48 4.30 -9.57
N HIS A 95 -11.65 5.18 -9.02
CA HIS A 95 -12.05 6.55 -8.75
C HIS A 95 -12.42 7.33 -10.02
N SER A 96 -11.67 7.13 -11.11
CA SER A 96 -11.99 7.73 -12.42
C SER A 96 -13.33 7.23 -12.99
N PHE A 97 -13.63 5.95 -12.81
CA PHE A 97 -14.85 5.31 -13.28
C PHE A 97 -16.09 5.88 -12.55
N TYR A 98 -16.05 5.97 -11.22
CA TYR A 98 -17.16 6.55 -10.45
C TYR A 98 -17.38 8.04 -10.76
N LYS A 99 -16.30 8.80 -10.94
CA LYS A 99 -16.39 10.21 -11.35
C LYS A 99 -17.06 10.35 -12.72
N GLN A 100 -16.76 9.46 -13.67
CA GLN A 100 -17.37 9.49 -15.00
C GLN A 100 -18.85 9.11 -14.99
N ILE A 101 -19.24 8.10 -14.21
CA ILE A 101 -20.65 7.73 -14.02
C ILE A 101 -21.46 8.89 -13.42
N GLU A 102 -20.88 9.60 -12.45
CA GLU A 102 -21.57 10.71 -11.80
C GLU A 102 -21.83 11.88 -12.75
N VAL A 103 -20.91 12.18 -13.67
CA VAL A 103 -21.10 13.25 -14.67
C VAL A 103 -22.20 12.88 -15.68
N SER A 104 -22.24 11.63 -16.14
CA SER A 104 -23.24 11.12 -17.09
C SER A 104 -24.68 11.22 -16.57
N SER A 105 -24.89 10.92 -15.28
CA SER A 105 -26.22 11.01 -14.65
C SER A 105 -26.69 12.47 -14.48
N ARG A 106 -25.78 13.39 -14.10
CA ARG A 106 -26.06 14.82 -13.94
C ARG A 106 -26.44 15.49 -15.27
N THR A 107 -25.79 15.12 -16.38
CA THR A 107 -26.12 15.66 -17.71
C THR A 107 -27.46 15.13 -18.23
N LYS A 108 -27.80 13.86 -17.98
CA LYS A 108 -29.11 13.30 -18.36
C LYS A 108 -30.25 13.96 -17.59
N LYS A 109 -30.08 14.20 -16.28
CA LYS A 109 -31.09 14.89 -15.46
C LYS A 109 -31.36 16.33 -15.94
N LYS A 110 -30.31 17.04 -16.37
CA LYS A 110 -30.45 18.39 -16.95
C LYS A 110 -31.17 18.38 -18.30
N GLN A 111 -30.88 17.42 -19.18
CA GLN A 111 -31.58 17.31 -20.47
C GLN A 111 -33.06 17.01 -20.29
N VAL A 112 -33.43 16.08 -19.40
CA VAL A 112 -34.83 15.74 -19.12
C VAL A 112 -35.56 16.94 -18.50
N ALA A 113 -34.95 17.63 -17.53
CA ALA A 113 -35.54 18.83 -16.94
C ALA A 113 -35.77 19.95 -17.97
N PHE A 114 -34.83 20.15 -18.89
CA PHE A 114 -34.95 21.16 -19.95
C PHE A 114 -36.09 20.83 -20.94
N ILE A 115 -36.27 19.55 -21.29
CA ILE A 115 -37.37 19.09 -22.14
C ILE A 115 -38.73 19.29 -21.45
N ILE A 116 -38.83 18.93 -20.17
CA ILE A 116 -40.07 19.10 -19.38
C ILE A 116 -40.44 20.59 -19.28
N LEU A 117 -39.46 21.46 -19.02
CA LEU A 117 -39.72 22.90 -18.89
C LEU A 117 -40.17 23.52 -20.23
N LYS A 118 -39.56 23.12 -21.35
CA LYS A 118 -39.97 23.58 -22.68
C LYS A 118 -41.40 23.15 -23.04
N ASN A 119 -41.78 21.91 -22.78
CA ASN A 119 -43.13 21.43 -23.06
C ASN A 119 -44.19 22.13 -22.21
N ARG A 120 -43.87 22.44 -20.95
CA ARG A 120 -44.77 23.16 -20.06
C ARG A 120 -44.99 24.60 -20.52
N CYS A 121 -43.94 25.30 -20.96
CA CYS A 121 -44.08 26.63 -21.56
C CYS A 121 -44.84 26.60 -22.90
N PHE A 122 -44.61 25.57 -23.73
CA PHE A 122 -45.30 25.44 -25.02
C PHE A 122 -46.81 25.22 -24.86
N ILE A 123 -47.23 24.38 -23.91
CA ILE A 123 -48.66 24.14 -23.63
C ILE A 123 -49.36 25.41 -23.13
N HIS A 124 -48.72 26.17 -22.23
CA HIS A 124 -49.28 27.44 -21.75
C HIS A 124 -49.37 28.49 -22.86
N PHE A 125 -48.39 28.56 -23.76
CA PHE A 125 -48.45 29.48 -24.90
C PHE A 125 -49.60 29.11 -25.87
N PHE A 126 -49.80 27.81 -26.12
CA PHE A 126 -50.83 27.34 -27.03
C PHE A 126 -52.25 27.56 -26.47
N THR A 127 -52.48 27.36 -25.17
CA THR A 127 -53.80 27.58 -24.55
C THR A 127 -54.17 29.06 -24.47
N LEU A 128 -53.21 29.95 -24.16
CA LEU A 128 -53.44 31.39 -24.18
C LEU A 128 -53.73 31.92 -25.59
N SER A 129 -53.04 31.40 -26.62
CA SER A 129 -53.28 31.80 -28.00
C SER A 129 -54.62 31.30 -28.55
N PHE A 130 -55.09 30.12 -28.13
CA PHE A 130 -56.37 29.56 -28.58
C PHE A 130 -57.57 30.27 -27.95
N CYS A 131 -57.45 30.71 -26.69
CA CYS A 131 -58.48 31.52 -26.04
C CYS A 131 -58.65 32.92 -26.66
N PHE A 132 -57.62 33.46 -27.32
CA PHE A 132 -57.66 34.79 -27.94
C PHE A 132 -58.22 34.79 -29.37
N LEU A 133 -58.27 33.62 -30.04
CA LEU A 133 -58.78 33.50 -31.41
C LEU A 133 -60.27 33.12 -31.50
N LEU A 134 -60.88 32.73 -30.38
CA LEU A 134 -62.27 32.28 -30.26
C LEU A 134 -63.19 33.27 -29.54
N GLY A 135 -62.70 34.46 -29.20
CA GLY A 135 -63.47 35.59 -28.66
C GLY A 135 -63.42 36.77 -29.60
#